data_AF-A0A1Q3SD46-F1
#
_entry.id   AF-A0A1Q3SD46-F1
#
_cell.length_a   1.000
_cell.length_b   1.000
_cell.length_c   1.000
_cell.angle_alpha   90.00
_cell.angle_beta   90.00
_cell.angle_gamma   90.00
#
_symmetry.space_group_name_H-M   'P 1'
#
loop_
_entity.id
_entity.type
_entity.pdbx_description
1 polymer ?
#
loop_
_entity_poly.entity_id
_entity_poly.type
_entity_poly.pdbx_seq_one_letter_code
_entity_poly.pdbx_strand_id
1 'polypeptide(L)'
;MGTVNLYVAYIINPARSSSTPQMLFSNQGLASQEKRIQEYLAAQSEHPTLLKTFIESSDNHQRHRHRWPELESAVTYCLEHKAHLIIAEIRNLTSNDAFAKQILRLIGETRPQDEVSTEFAAEFFCCDQPFIKKDNFMVLVEHAKKQRELHGQLIKAGLSRTTAKSGNPHASDVIVKVNKPKIDNAIVFALMLQPIISSYRSKGYSQRQMVSALNDEGFTAPEGGHWVLSQLQKVLDRIKMNESALTLEKQFIEYKAKELSSFAIAEHLNKLGVPSPKGKAWTDEIVDNVSERIKQLHDIIRFNDFVIELMPILEKYHIDELTEDAFALELQQAGIVVPQEAA
;
A
#
# COMPACT_ATOMS: atom_id res chain seq x y z
N MET A 1 -38.61 -16.42 42.77
CA MET A 1 -38.31 -16.48 41.33
C MET A 1 -36.84 -16.13 41.20
N GLY A 2 -35.98 -17.10 40.85
CA GLY A 2 -34.56 -16.82 40.67
C GLY A 2 -34.38 -15.83 39.53
N THR A 3 -33.54 -14.82 39.73
CA THR A 3 -33.11 -13.91 38.66
C THR A 3 -32.37 -14.73 37.62
N VAL A 4 -32.92 -14.81 36.40
CA VAL A 4 -32.27 -15.51 35.29
C VAL A 4 -31.21 -14.57 34.71
N ASN A 5 -29.95 -14.96 34.78
CA ASN A 5 -28.87 -14.19 34.15
C ASN A 5 -28.89 -14.44 32.64
N LEU A 6 -29.12 -13.37 31.89
CA LEU A 6 -29.16 -13.38 30.44
C LEU A 6 -27.78 -13.02 29.90
N TYR A 7 -27.29 -13.79 28.92
CA TYR A 7 -25.98 -13.58 28.32
C TYR A 7 -26.06 -13.45 26.80
N VAL A 8 -25.14 -12.68 26.24
CA VAL A 8 -24.87 -12.56 24.81
C VAL A 8 -23.41 -12.93 24.59
N ALA A 9 -23.13 -13.82 23.65
CA ALA A 9 -21.77 -14.22 23.32
C ALA A 9 -21.23 -13.41 22.14
N TYR A 10 -19.94 -13.08 22.21
CA TYR A 10 -19.18 -12.43 21.16
C TYR A 10 -17.90 -13.20 20.85
N ILE A 11 -17.73 -13.57 19.59
CA ILE A 11 -16.66 -14.42 19.06
C ILE A 11 -15.98 -13.70 17.90
N ILE A 12 -14.68 -13.88 17.74
CA ILE A 12 -13.92 -13.29 16.63
C ILE A 12 -13.47 -14.39 15.68
N ASN A 13 -13.88 -14.32 14.41
CA ASN A 13 -13.45 -15.26 13.39
C ASN A 13 -12.04 -14.90 12.86
N PRO A 14 -11.02 -15.75 13.07
CA PRO A 14 -9.66 -15.46 12.64
C PRO A 14 -9.43 -15.61 11.12
N ALA A 15 -10.41 -16.08 10.34
CA ALA A 15 -10.22 -16.43 8.93
C ALA A 15 -10.01 -15.22 8.01
N ARG A 16 -8.88 -15.24 7.28
CA ARG A 16 -8.67 -14.46 6.05
C ARG A 16 -8.89 -15.38 4.85
N SER A 17 -10.01 -15.23 4.13
CA SER A 17 -10.33 -15.87 2.84
C SER A 17 -10.72 -17.37 2.81
N SER A 18 -11.38 -17.72 1.70
CA SER A 18 -12.15 -18.93 1.42
C SER A 18 -11.36 -20.15 0.90
N SER A 19 -10.07 -20.30 1.22
CA SER A 19 -9.32 -21.51 0.82
C SER A 19 -9.57 -22.68 1.78
N THR A 20 -9.73 -23.91 1.25
CA THR A 20 -10.11 -25.13 2.01
C THR A 20 -9.27 -25.39 3.27
N PRO A 21 -7.94 -25.21 3.28
CA PRO A 21 -7.13 -25.36 4.50
C PRO A 21 -7.42 -24.28 5.54
N GLN A 22 -7.63 -23.02 5.13
CA GLN A 22 -7.95 -21.91 6.02
C GLN A 22 -9.36 -22.04 6.63
N MET A 23 -10.30 -22.65 5.90
CA MET A 23 -11.63 -22.99 6.45
C MET A 23 -11.53 -24.00 7.61
N LEU A 24 -10.65 -24.99 7.52
CA LEU A 24 -10.47 -25.97 8.60
C LEU A 24 -9.90 -25.32 9.88
N PHE A 25 -8.88 -24.47 9.75
CA PHE A 25 -8.30 -23.76 10.91
C PHE A 25 -9.26 -22.74 11.54
N SER A 26 -10.08 -22.07 10.74
CA SER A 26 -11.08 -21.13 11.24
C SER A 26 -12.24 -21.82 11.95
N ASN A 27 -12.72 -22.95 11.41
CA ASN A 27 -13.74 -23.75 12.08
C ASN A 27 -13.24 -24.32 13.42
N GLN A 28 -11.97 -24.73 13.51
CA GLN A 28 -11.37 -25.13 14.78
C GLN A 28 -11.25 -23.96 15.77
N GLY A 29 -10.87 -22.78 15.28
CA GLY A 29 -10.78 -21.57 16.11
C GLY A 29 -12.12 -21.09 16.65
N LEU A 30 -13.19 -21.19 15.85
CA LEU A 30 -14.56 -20.89 16.27
C LEU A 30 -15.06 -21.92 17.29
N ALA A 31 -14.91 -23.22 17.01
CA ALA A 31 -15.31 -24.28 17.92
C ALA A 31 -14.61 -24.18 19.30
N SER A 32 -13.34 -23.77 19.32
CA SER A 32 -12.60 -23.53 20.56
C SER A 32 -13.17 -22.34 21.36
N GLN A 33 -13.53 -21.25 20.68
CA GLN A 33 -14.16 -20.09 21.32
C GLN A 33 -15.56 -20.41 21.85
N GLU A 34 -16.38 -21.14 21.07
CA GLU A 34 -17.70 -21.62 21.51
C GLU A 34 -17.59 -22.52 22.73
N LYS A 35 -16.62 -23.45 22.73
CA LYS A 35 -16.35 -24.32 23.87
C LYS A 35 -16.02 -23.53 25.14
N ARG A 36 -15.18 -22.48 25.05
CA ARG A 36 -14.87 -21.63 26.21
C ARG A 36 -16.09 -20.90 26.77
N ILE A 37 -16.97 -20.43 25.89
CA ILE A 37 -18.23 -19.81 26.32
C ILE A 37 -19.11 -20.83 27.04
N GLN A 38 -19.24 -22.04 26.49
CA GLN A 38 -20.00 -23.12 27.12
C GLN A 38 -19.42 -23.52 28.48
N GLU A 39 -18.10 -23.65 28.59
CA GLU A 39 -17.40 -23.93 29.85
C GLU A 39 -17.65 -22.81 30.88
N TYR A 40 -17.61 -21.54 30.46
CA TYR A 40 -17.91 -20.41 31.32
C TYR A 40 -19.36 -20.41 31.81
N LEU A 41 -20.32 -20.69 30.93
CA LEU A 41 -21.75 -20.81 31.27
C LEU A 41 -22.00 -21.99 32.21
N ALA A 42 -21.40 -23.15 31.95
CA ALA A 42 -21.56 -24.35 32.80
C ALA A 42 -21.00 -24.14 34.22
N ALA A 43 -20.01 -23.26 34.38
CA ALA A 43 -19.45 -22.90 35.68
C ALA A 43 -20.31 -21.93 36.49
N GLN A 44 -21.37 -21.34 35.92
CA GLN A 44 -22.25 -20.41 36.64
C GLN A 44 -23.29 -21.16 37.49
N SER A 45 -23.41 -20.75 38.74
CA SER A 45 -24.34 -21.33 39.72
C SER A 45 -25.82 -20.98 39.44
N GLU A 46 -26.06 -19.88 38.72
CA GLU A 46 -27.39 -19.31 38.46
C GLU A 46 -27.78 -19.58 37.01
N HIS A 47 -28.69 -20.55 36.78
CA HIS A 47 -29.22 -20.99 35.47
C HIS A 47 -29.03 -19.97 34.32
N PRO A 48 -27.87 -19.99 33.63
CA PRO A 48 -27.53 -18.94 32.70
C PRO A 48 -28.22 -19.20 31.36
N THR A 49 -28.83 -18.17 30.78
CA THR A 49 -29.49 -18.28 29.48
C THR A 49 -28.72 -17.49 28.43
N LEU A 50 -28.15 -18.19 27.44
CA LEU A 50 -27.52 -17.57 26.29
C LEU A 50 -28.59 -17.18 25.26
N LEU A 51 -28.74 -15.88 25.01
CA LEU A 51 -29.74 -15.33 24.10
C LEU A 51 -29.31 -15.37 22.64
N LYS A 52 -28.05 -14.99 22.37
CA LYS A 52 -27.54 -14.83 21.01
C LYS A 52 -26.01 -14.87 21.00
N THR A 53 -25.45 -15.33 19.89
CA THR A 53 -24.01 -15.28 19.60
C THR A 53 -23.77 -14.38 18.39
N PHE A 54 -22.85 -13.42 18.53
CA PHE A 54 -22.38 -12.55 17.46
C PHE A 54 -20.96 -12.97 17.05
N ILE A 55 -20.71 -13.05 15.74
CA ILE A 55 -19.44 -13.53 15.18
C ILE A 55 -18.84 -12.43 14.30
N GLU A 56 -17.77 -11.80 14.79
CA GLU A 56 -17.06 -10.76 14.04
C GLU A 56 -16.19 -11.38 12.93
N SER A 57 -16.43 -10.96 11.69
CA SER A 57 -15.71 -11.47 10.52
C SER A 57 -14.54 -10.57 10.15
N SER A 58 -13.34 -11.14 10.06
CA SER A 58 -12.12 -10.39 9.71
C SER A 58 -11.93 -10.12 8.21
N ASP A 59 -12.89 -10.52 7.36
CA ASP A 59 -12.79 -10.47 5.90
C ASP A 59 -13.13 -9.12 5.27
N ASN A 60 -13.37 -8.07 6.08
CA ASN A 60 -13.60 -6.76 5.52
C ASN A 60 -12.28 -6.21 4.92
N HIS A 61 -12.10 -6.41 3.62
CA HIS A 61 -10.99 -5.93 2.80
C HIS A 61 -10.78 -4.40 2.90
N GLN A 62 -11.74 -3.69 3.49
CA GLN A 62 -11.61 -2.33 3.98
C GLN A 62 -10.79 -2.29 5.28
N ARG A 63 -9.48 -2.46 5.12
CA ARG A 63 -8.47 -2.29 6.16
C ARG A 63 -8.50 -0.89 6.78
N HIS A 64 -9.38 -0.56 7.71
CA HIS A 64 -9.14 0.52 8.66
C HIS A 64 -9.83 0.27 10.01
N ARG A 65 -9.16 -0.52 10.88
CA ARG A 65 -8.88 -0.30 12.32
C ARG A 65 -9.97 0.18 13.32
N HIS A 66 -11.19 0.52 12.91
CA HIS A 66 -12.05 1.42 13.70
C HIS A 66 -13.53 1.09 13.72
N ARG A 67 -13.99 -0.03 13.15
CA ARG A 67 -15.41 -0.40 13.21
C ARG A 67 -15.57 -1.87 13.62
N TRP A 68 -16.39 -2.08 14.63
CA TRP A 68 -16.73 -3.38 15.22
C TRP A 68 -18.24 -3.58 15.12
N PRO A 69 -18.80 -3.78 13.92
CA PRO A 69 -20.24 -3.77 13.69
C PRO A 69 -20.97 -4.88 14.44
N GLU A 70 -20.37 -6.06 14.56
CA GLU A 70 -20.97 -7.18 15.29
C GLU A 70 -20.89 -6.95 16.80
N LEU A 71 -19.81 -6.34 17.29
CA LEU A 71 -19.71 -5.92 18.69
C LEU A 71 -20.71 -4.80 19.03
N GLU A 72 -20.87 -3.82 18.15
CA GLU A 72 -21.84 -2.73 18.32
C GLU A 72 -23.26 -3.29 18.38
N SER A 73 -23.58 -4.24 17.51
CA SER A 73 -24.84 -4.97 17.52
C SER A 73 -25.03 -5.80 18.78
N ALA A 74 -23.98 -6.48 19.25
CA ALA A 74 -24.00 -7.24 20.49
C ALA A 74 -24.24 -6.34 21.71
N VAL A 75 -23.57 -5.19 21.79
CA VAL A 75 -23.74 -4.22 22.88
C VAL A 75 -25.15 -3.66 22.89
N THR A 76 -25.69 -3.25 21.74
CA THR A 76 -27.08 -2.80 21.62
C THR A 76 -28.07 -3.88 22.08
N TYR A 77 -27.87 -5.13 21.65
CA TYR A 77 -28.72 -6.26 22.06
C TYR A 77 -28.63 -6.55 23.56
N CYS A 78 -27.44 -6.44 24.16
CA CYS A 78 -27.27 -6.55 25.61
C CYS A 78 -28.08 -5.48 26.37
N LEU A 79 -28.04 -4.24 25.90
CA LEU A 79 -28.75 -3.13 26.52
C LEU A 79 -30.27 -3.28 26.39
N GLU A 80 -30.77 -3.68 25.21
CA GLU A 80 -32.19 -3.90 24.96
C GLU A 80 -32.78 -5.04 25.80
N HIS A 81 -32.02 -6.13 25.99
CA HIS A 81 -32.50 -7.34 26.67
C HIS A 81 -32.04 -7.48 28.12
N LYS A 82 -31.37 -6.44 28.66
CA LYS A 82 -30.78 -6.45 30.00
C LYS A 82 -29.90 -7.69 30.23
N ALA A 83 -29.00 -7.94 29.27
CA ALA A 83 -28.10 -9.09 29.26
C ALA A 83 -26.63 -8.67 29.45
N HIS A 84 -25.82 -9.62 29.94
CA HIS A 84 -24.38 -9.48 30.11
C HIS A 84 -23.62 -9.98 28.87
N LEU A 85 -22.45 -9.41 28.59
CA LEU A 85 -21.66 -9.77 27.42
C LEU A 85 -20.56 -10.79 27.78
N ILE A 86 -20.48 -11.92 27.07
CA ILE A 86 -19.38 -12.87 27.16
C ILE A 86 -18.51 -12.73 25.92
N ILE A 87 -17.24 -12.41 26.11
CA ILE A 87 -16.22 -12.31 25.06
C ILE A 87 -15.35 -13.56 25.13
N ALA A 88 -15.36 -14.37 24.09
CA ALA A 88 -14.57 -15.61 24.08
C ALA A 88 -13.05 -15.34 24.18
N GLU A 89 -12.57 -14.35 23.42
CA GLU A 89 -11.17 -13.95 23.41
C GLU A 89 -11.00 -12.44 23.21
N ILE A 90 -10.41 -11.74 24.18
CA ILE A 90 -10.11 -10.30 24.08
C ILE A 90 -8.69 -10.02 23.56
N ARG A 91 -7.73 -10.93 23.78
CA ARG A 91 -6.33 -10.81 23.32
C ARG A 91 -5.71 -9.43 23.63
N ASN A 92 -5.44 -8.62 22.61
CA ASN A 92 -4.83 -7.28 22.71
C ASN A 92 -5.83 -6.15 22.39
N LEU A 93 -7.14 -6.43 22.41
CA LEU A 93 -8.17 -5.49 21.97
C LEU A 93 -8.49 -4.38 22.98
N THR A 94 -8.07 -4.51 24.24
CA THR A 94 -8.06 -3.40 25.22
C THR A 94 -7.31 -2.18 24.71
N SER A 95 -6.32 -2.40 23.85
CA SER A 95 -5.61 -1.33 23.21
C SER A 95 -6.47 -0.67 22.10
N ASN A 96 -7.35 -1.39 21.41
CA ASN A 96 -8.10 -0.82 20.29
C ASN A 96 -9.17 0.18 20.78
N ASP A 97 -9.07 1.45 20.38
CA ASP A 97 -9.95 2.53 20.83
C ASP A 97 -11.43 2.30 20.48
N ALA A 98 -11.72 1.81 19.27
CA ALA A 98 -13.10 1.55 18.84
C ALA A 98 -13.72 0.36 19.59
N PHE A 99 -12.92 -0.66 19.89
CA PHE A 99 -13.37 -1.80 20.71
C PHE A 99 -13.63 -1.36 22.14
N ALA A 100 -12.67 -0.65 22.74
CA ALA A 100 -12.77 -0.16 24.11
C ALA A 100 -14.02 0.72 24.28
N LYS A 101 -14.29 1.64 23.35
CA LYS A 101 -15.50 2.48 23.38
C LYS A 101 -16.80 1.70 23.44
N GLN A 102 -16.93 0.58 22.72
CA GLN A 102 -18.14 -0.24 22.77
C GLN A 102 -18.32 -0.92 24.14
N ILE A 103 -17.24 -1.42 24.73
CA ILE A 103 -17.28 -1.99 26.08
C ILE A 103 -17.58 -0.90 27.13
N LEU A 104 -16.99 0.30 26.98
CA LEU A 104 -17.28 1.45 27.85
C LEU A 104 -18.73 1.93 27.74
N ARG A 105 -19.33 1.86 26.55
CA ARG A 105 -20.76 2.13 26.32
C ARG A 105 -21.63 1.08 27.02
N LEU A 106 -21.26 -0.20 26.91
CA LEU A 106 -21.96 -1.30 27.58
C LEU A 106 -22.00 -1.12 29.10
N ILE A 107 -20.87 -0.81 29.74
CA ILE A 107 -20.78 -0.68 31.21
C ILE A 107 -21.34 0.63 31.77
N GLY A 108 -21.66 1.61 30.91
CA GLY A 108 -22.32 2.87 31.27
C GLY A 108 -21.45 4.11 31.31
N GLU A 109 -20.14 4.02 31.10
CA GLU A 109 -19.19 5.14 31.24
C GLU A 109 -19.26 6.18 30.11
N THR A 110 -19.71 5.77 28.91
CA THR A 110 -19.69 6.62 27.70
C THR A 110 -21.04 6.65 26.96
N ARG A 111 -22.14 6.34 27.65
CA ARG A 111 -23.48 6.38 27.05
C ARG A 111 -23.90 7.83 26.74
N PRO A 112 -24.39 8.15 25.53
CA PRO A 112 -25.02 9.43 25.23
C PRO A 112 -26.22 9.67 26.16
N GLN A 113 -26.45 10.92 26.58
CA GLN A 113 -27.59 11.25 27.46
C GLN A 113 -28.97 10.96 26.83
N ASP A 114 -29.04 10.85 25.50
CA ASP A 114 -30.27 10.58 24.75
C ASP A 114 -30.56 9.08 24.52
N GLU A 115 -29.61 8.17 24.81
CA GLU A 115 -29.87 6.73 24.79
C GLU A 115 -30.64 6.35 26.07
N VAL A 116 -31.83 5.76 25.88
CA VAL A 116 -32.78 5.31 26.92
C VAL A 116 -32.07 5.02 28.24
N SER A 117 -32.40 5.82 29.26
CA SER A 117 -31.88 5.70 30.63
C SER A 117 -32.31 4.38 31.27
N THR A 118 -31.76 3.27 30.81
CA THR A 118 -31.80 2.01 31.54
C THR A 118 -30.77 2.11 32.66
N GLU A 119 -31.22 2.13 33.91
CA GLU A 119 -30.39 1.94 35.12
C GLU A 119 -29.53 0.65 35.07
N PHE A 120 -29.79 -0.22 34.09
CA PHE A 120 -29.05 -1.42 33.83
C PHE A 120 -27.62 -1.13 33.34
N ALA A 121 -26.65 -1.40 34.20
CA ALA A 121 -25.24 -1.48 33.84
C ALA A 121 -24.89 -2.95 33.57
N ALA A 122 -24.78 -3.32 32.29
CA ALA A 122 -24.37 -4.65 31.90
C ALA A 122 -22.93 -4.93 32.36
N GLU A 123 -22.68 -6.17 32.79
CA GLU A 123 -21.32 -6.67 32.99
C GLU A 123 -20.81 -7.34 31.72
N PHE A 124 -19.49 -7.43 31.61
CA PHE A 124 -18.85 -8.23 30.57
C PHE A 124 -17.81 -9.17 31.17
N PHE A 125 -17.59 -10.29 30.50
CA PHE A 125 -16.69 -11.35 30.93
C PHE A 125 -15.80 -11.79 29.79
N CYS A 126 -14.49 -11.84 30.01
CA CYS A 126 -13.52 -12.34 29.03
C CYS A 126 -13.06 -13.74 29.41
N CYS A 127 -13.36 -14.74 28.60
CA CYS A 127 -13.02 -16.14 28.91
C CYS A 127 -11.51 -16.40 28.89
N ASP A 128 -10.75 -15.74 28.00
CA ASP A 128 -9.30 -15.88 27.89
C ASP A 128 -8.52 -15.08 28.96
N GLN A 129 -9.12 -13.99 29.46
CA GLN A 129 -8.51 -13.12 30.47
C GLN A 129 -9.52 -12.81 31.60
N PRO A 130 -9.83 -13.76 32.50
CA PRO A 130 -10.88 -13.60 33.52
C PRO A 130 -10.60 -12.50 34.57
N PHE A 131 -9.35 -12.04 34.67
CA PHE A 131 -8.97 -10.92 35.53
C PHE A 131 -9.46 -9.56 34.99
N ILE A 132 -9.83 -9.48 33.70
CA ILE A 132 -10.39 -8.27 33.11
C ILE A 132 -11.86 -8.20 33.52
N LYS A 133 -12.17 -7.20 34.34
CA LYS A 133 -13.50 -6.91 34.88
C LYS A 133 -13.84 -5.45 34.64
N LYS A 134 -15.10 -5.07 34.87
CA LYS A 134 -15.55 -3.68 34.79
C LYS A 134 -14.62 -2.72 35.55
N ASP A 135 -14.25 -3.06 36.78
CA ASP A 135 -13.50 -2.17 37.69
C ASP A 135 -12.09 -1.81 37.20
N ASN A 136 -11.41 -2.72 36.50
CA ASN A 136 -10.04 -2.51 36.04
C ASN A 136 -9.93 -2.26 34.53
N PHE A 137 -11.03 -2.40 33.78
CA PHE A 137 -11.01 -2.25 32.33
C PHE A 137 -10.56 -0.86 31.90
N MET A 138 -11.05 0.19 32.55
CA MET A 138 -10.64 1.58 32.28
C MET A 138 -9.13 1.77 32.46
N VAL A 139 -8.59 1.28 33.57
CA VAL A 139 -7.15 1.35 33.87
C VAL A 139 -6.33 0.59 32.82
N LEU A 140 -6.79 -0.57 32.37
CA LEU A 140 -6.14 -1.34 31.31
C LEU A 140 -6.14 -0.62 29.96
N VAL A 141 -7.25 0.03 29.60
CA VAL A 141 -7.38 0.82 28.36
C VAL A 141 -6.44 2.02 28.40
N GLU A 142 -6.40 2.76 29.52
CA GLU A 142 -5.49 3.90 29.71
C GLU A 142 -4.03 3.47 29.68
N HIS A 143 -3.68 2.38 30.37
CA HIS A 143 -2.34 1.82 30.34
C HIS A 143 -1.93 1.42 28.92
N ALA A 144 -2.81 0.72 28.18
CA ALA A 144 -2.54 0.33 26.80
C ALA A 144 -2.36 1.55 25.87
N LYS A 145 -3.14 2.62 26.07
CA LYS A 145 -2.97 3.90 25.36
C LYS A 145 -1.60 4.51 25.66
N LYS A 146 -1.20 4.56 26.93
CA LYS A 146 0.11 5.10 27.34
C LYS A 146 1.28 4.30 26.77
N GLN A 147 1.18 2.97 26.79
CA GLN A 147 2.19 2.09 26.21
C GLN A 147 2.38 2.35 24.71
N ARG A 148 1.29 2.57 23.96
CA ARG A 148 1.40 2.94 22.55
C ARG A 148 2.02 4.31 22.32
N GLU A 149 1.67 5.29 23.13
CA GLU A 149 2.29 6.62 23.06
C GLU A 149 3.79 6.53 23.34
N LEU A 150 4.19 5.82 24.40
CA LEU A 150 5.60 5.59 24.74
C LEU A 150 6.34 4.83 23.64
N HIS A 151 5.75 3.76 23.12
CA HIS A 151 6.34 3.01 22.00
C HIS A 151 6.49 3.90 20.75
N GLY A 152 5.47 4.71 20.44
CA GLY A 152 5.54 5.69 19.36
C GLY A 152 6.60 6.76 19.59
N GLN A 153 6.77 7.24 20.82
CA GLN A 153 7.83 8.16 21.21
C GLN A 153 9.21 7.52 21.10
N LEU A 154 9.36 6.25 21.50
CA LEU A 154 10.61 5.50 21.38
C LEU A 154 10.97 5.22 19.91
N ILE A 155 9.99 4.88 19.07
CA ILE A 155 10.19 4.79 17.62
C ILE A 155 10.64 6.13 17.05
N LYS A 156 9.93 7.23 17.38
CA LYS A 156 10.29 8.58 16.92
C LYS A 156 11.67 9.00 17.41
N ALA A 157 12.01 8.73 18.67
CA ALA A 157 13.31 9.02 19.27
C ALA A 157 14.41 8.14 18.66
N GLY A 158 14.13 6.88 18.35
CA GLY A 158 15.02 5.99 17.62
C GLY A 158 15.29 6.51 16.21
N LEU A 159 14.23 6.86 15.47
CA LEU A 159 14.34 7.45 14.13
C LEU A 159 15.06 8.81 14.15
N SER A 160 14.82 9.65 15.16
CA SER A 160 15.51 10.94 15.29
C SER A 160 16.97 10.81 15.75
N ARG A 161 17.30 9.77 16.51
CA ARG A 161 18.68 9.37 16.84
C ARG A 161 19.36 8.61 15.71
N THR A 162 18.61 8.23 14.67
CA THR A 162 19.16 7.68 13.44
C THR A 162 19.71 8.81 12.59
N THR A 163 20.71 9.52 13.13
CA THR A 163 21.71 10.21 12.33
C THR A 163 22.83 9.20 12.07
N ALA A 164 23.03 8.88 10.79
CA ALA A 164 24.22 8.20 10.23
C ALA A 164 24.57 6.74 10.61
N LYS A 165 23.92 6.03 11.56
CA LYS A 165 24.34 4.65 11.92
C LYS A 165 23.35 3.50 11.66
N SER A 166 22.12 3.76 11.20
CA SER A 166 21.16 2.68 10.83
C SER A 166 20.72 2.74 9.36
N GLY A 167 21.27 3.66 8.57
CA GLY A 167 20.97 3.85 7.16
C GLY A 167 22.00 4.79 6.52
N ASN A 168 22.19 4.69 5.21
CA ASN A 168 23.14 5.53 4.48
C ASN A 168 22.74 7.01 4.61
N PRO A 169 23.53 7.88 5.25
CA PRO A 169 23.22 9.32 5.36
C PRO A 169 23.19 10.03 4.00
N HIS A 170 23.76 9.41 2.96
CA HIS A 170 23.67 9.84 1.56
C HIS A 170 22.62 9.04 0.79
N ALA A 171 21.60 8.49 1.46
CA ALA A 171 20.59 7.67 0.82
C ALA A 171 19.91 8.44 -0.33
N SER A 172 19.64 9.74 -0.19
CA SER A 172 19.14 10.57 -1.30
C SER A 172 20.03 10.48 -2.54
N ASP A 173 21.33 10.68 -2.36
CA ASP A 173 22.31 10.78 -3.44
C ASP A 173 22.53 9.41 -4.09
N VAL A 174 22.56 8.36 -3.27
CA VAL A 174 22.65 6.97 -3.74
C VAL A 174 21.35 6.53 -4.41
N ILE A 175 20.18 6.93 -3.91
CA ILE A 175 18.88 6.63 -4.50
C ILE A 175 18.79 7.24 -5.90
N VAL A 176 19.24 8.50 -6.09
CA VAL A 176 19.26 9.14 -7.41
C VAL A 176 20.19 8.38 -8.37
N LYS A 177 21.41 8.04 -7.95
CA LYS A 177 22.38 7.29 -8.76
C LYS A 177 21.90 5.89 -9.13
N VAL A 178 21.24 5.18 -8.21
CA VAL A 178 20.73 3.82 -8.44
C VAL A 178 19.41 3.82 -9.22
N ASN A 179 18.59 4.85 -9.08
CA ASN A 179 17.29 4.92 -9.76
C ASN A 179 17.39 5.39 -11.19
N LYS A 180 18.35 6.25 -11.56
CA LYS A 180 18.47 6.75 -12.94
C LYS A 180 18.59 5.58 -13.95
N PRO A 181 19.52 4.61 -13.82
CA PRO A 181 19.58 3.47 -14.72
C PRO A 181 18.30 2.62 -14.75
N LYS A 182 17.62 2.48 -13.61
CA LYS A 182 16.34 1.74 -13.54
C LYS A 182 15.21 2.46 -14.27
N ILE A 183 15.16 3.78 -14.15
CA ILE A 183 14.20 4.62 -14.85
C ILE A 183 14.46 4.56 -16.34
N ASP A 184 15.72 4.75 -16.76
CA ASP A 184 16.12 4.74 -18.17
C ASP A 184 15.82 3.39 -18.83
N ASN A 185 16.16 2.28 -18.17
CA ASN A 185 15.79 0.95 -18.63
C ASN A 185 14.27 0.76 -18.76
N ALA A 186 13.48 1.29 -17.82
CA ALA A 186 12.03 1.22 -17.89
C ALA A 186 11.44 2.09 -19.02
N ILE A 187 12.11 3.20 -19.38
CA ILE A 187 11.74 4.05 -20.52
C ILE A 187 12.03 3.31 -21.83
N VAL A 188 13.24 2.77 -21.99
CA VAL A 188 13.64 2.00 -23.17
C VAL A 188 12.75 0.78 -23.34
N PHE A 189 12.49 0.05 -22.27
CA PHE A 189 11.58 -1.10 -22.29
C PHE A 189 10.18 -0.73 -22.76
N ALA A 190 9.65 0.42 -22.30
CA ALA A 190 8.35 0.90 -22.74
C ALA A 190 8.34 1.27 -24.24
N LEU A 191 9.43 1.84 -24.77
CA LEU A 191 9.59 2.12 -26.20
C LEU A 191 9.64 0.82 -27.02
N MET A 192 10.39 -0.18 -26.56
CA MET A 192 10.47 -1.49 -27.24
C MET A 192 9.12 -2.20 -27.29
N LEU A 193 8.31 -2.11 -26.23
CA LEU A 193 6.99 -2.75 -26.18
C LEU A 193 5.91 -1.96 -26.93
N GLN A 194 6.13 -0.68 -27.24
CA GLN A 194 5.14 0.20 -27.84
C GLN A 194 4.53 -0.32 -29.16
N PRO A 195 5.29 -0.90 -30.11
CA PRO A 195 4.71 -1.46 -31.34
C PRO A 195 3.77 -2.64 -31.07
N ILE A 196 4.12 -3.51 -30.12
CA ILE A 196 3.30 -4.68 -29.72
C ILE A 196 1.99 -4.19 -29.09
N ILE A 197 2.08 -3.23 -28.15
CA ILE A 197 0.90 -2.63 -27.53
C ILE A 197 0.02 -1.93 -28.57
N SER A 198 0.61 -1.25 -29.55
CA SER A 198 -0.13 -0.59 -30.63
C SER A 198 -0.86 -1.59 -31.52
N SER A 199 -0.22 -2.73 -31.83
CA SER A 199 -0.86 -3.87 -32.51
C SER A 199 -2.07 -4.38 -31.71
N TYR A 200 -1.95 -4.62 -30.41
CA TYR A 200 -3.08 -5.03 -29.58
C TYR A 200 -4.20 -4.00 -29.50
N ARG A 201 -3.87 -2.70 -29.44
CA ARG A 201 -4.86 -1.62 -29.50
C ARG A 201 -5.63 -1.64 -30.82
N SER A 202 -4.93 -1.84 -31.95
CA SER A 202 -5.55 -1.93 -33.28
C SER A 202 -6.49 -3.12 -33.42
N LYS A 203 -6.21 -4.23 -32.72
CA LYS A 203 -7.06 -5.42 -32.61
C LYS A 203 -8.24 -5.25 -31.64
N GLY A 204 -8.35 -4.10 -30.96
CA GLY A 204 -9.43 -3.82 -30.01
C GLY A 204 -9.29 -4.55 -28.68
N TYR A 205 -8.10 -5.00 -28.28
CA TYR A 205 -7.92 -5.72 -27.02
C TYR A 205 -8.15 -4.82 -25.82
N SER A 206 -8.85 -5.32 -24.80
CA SER A 206 -8.85 -4.74 -23.46
C SER A 206 -7.50 -4.94 -22.77
N GLN A 207 -7.18 -4.15 -21.74
CA GLN A 207 -5.92 -4.31 -21.00
C GLN A 207 -5.74 -5.72 -20.42
N ARG A 208 -6.83 -6.39 -20.00
CA ARG A 208 -6.76 -7.77 -19.51
C ARG A 208 -6.43 -8.77 -20.64
N GLN A 209 -7.01 -8.55 -21.82
CA GLN A 209 -6.68 -9.34 -23.01
C GLN A 209 -5.24 -9.10 -23.46
N MET A 210 -4.74 -7.87 -23.37
CA MET A 210 -3.33 -7.57 -23.63
C MET A 210 -2.40 -8.35 -22.69
N VAL A 211 -2.74 -8.44 -21.39
CA VAL A 211 -1.96 -9.23 -20.43
C VAL A 211 -1.96 -10.72 -20.80
N SER A 212 -3.13 -11.28 -21.16
CA SER A 212 -3.20 -12.67 -21.63
C SER A 212 -2.32 -12.86 -22.86
N ALA A 213 -2.49 -12.01 -23.88
CA ALA A 213 -1.71 -12.09 -25.11
C ALA A 213 -0.20 -11.99 -24.87
N LEU A 214 0.26 -11.08 -24.00
CA LEU A 214 1.68 -10.99 -23.62
C LEU A 214 2.20 -12.29 -23.01
N ASN A 215 1.43 -12.90 -22.11
CA ASN A 215 1.81 -14.17 -21.49
C ASN A 215 1.77 -15.35 -22.46
N ASP A 216 0.74 -15.40 -23.30
CA ASP A 216 0.51 -16.47 -24.28
C ASP A 216 1.57 -16.43 -25.40
N GLU A 217 2.00 -15.24 -25.80
CA GLU A 217 3.08 -15.00 -26.76
C GLU A 217 4.49 -15.14 -26.13
N GLY A 218 4.58 -15.42 -24.83
CA GLY A 218 5.84 -15.72 -24.13
C GLY A 218 6.67 -14.49 -23.72
N PHE A 219 6.10 -13.28 -23.78
CA PHE A 219 6.77 -12.09 -23.27
C PHE A 219 6.84 -12.14 -21.74
N THR A 220 8.03 -11.97 -21.18
CA THR A 220 8.23 -11.88 -19.72
C THR A 220 8.08 -10.45 -19.22
N ALA A 221 7.60 -10.29 -17.99
CA ALA A 221 7.61 -9.00 -17.32
C ALA A 221 9.06 -8.52 -17.06
N PRO A 222 9.31 -7.21 -16.81
CA PRO A 222 10.65 -6.64 -16.65
C PRO A 222 11.55 -7.30 -15.58
N GLU A 223 10.96 -7.84 -14.52
CA GLU A 223 11.66 -8.56 -13.44
C GLU A 223 11.57 -10.09 -13.61
N GLY A 224 11.09 -10.55 -14.76
CA GLY A 224 10.78 -11.95 -15.05
C GLY A 224 9.35 -12.35 -14.69
N GLY A 225 8.99 -13.57 -15.10
CA GLY A 225 7.67 -14.16 -14.83
C GLY A 225 6.52 -13.62 -15.69
N HIS A 226 5.30 -13.98 -15.31
CA HIS A 226 4.08 -13.61 -16.01
C HIS A 226 3.67 -12.15 -15.76
N TRP A 227 3.11 -11.54 -16.79
CA TRP A 227 2.51 -10.23 -16.74
C TRP A 227 1.26 -10.21 -15.87
N VAL A 228 1.16 -9.16 -15.07
CA VAL A 228 -0.08 -8.78 -14.38
C VAL A 228 -0.56 -7.39 -14.83
N LEU A 229 -1.85 -7.12 -14.63
CA LEU A 229 -2.50 -5.88 -15.09
C LEU A 229 -1.81 -4.61 -14.58
N SER A 230 -1.38 -4.58 -13.33
CA SER A 230 -0.72 -3.41 -12.74
C SER A 230 0.64 -3.10 -13.39
N GLN A 231 1.36 -4.12 -13.86
CA GLN A 231 2.62 -3.93 -14.60
C GLN A 231 2.34 -3.36 -15.99
N LEU A 232 1.34 -3.91 -16.69
CA LEU A 232 0.93 -3.37 -18.00
C LEU A 232 0.49 -1.90 -17.89
N GLN A 233 -0.29 -1.54 -16.87
CA GLN A 233 -0.72 -0.15 -16.67
C GLN A 233 0.46 0.81 -16.51
N LYS A 234 1.47 0.44 -15.72
CA LYS A 234 2.70 1.24 -15.58
C LYS A 234 3.43 1.41 -16.91
N VAL A 235 3.42 0.40 -17.78
CA VAL A 235 4.03 0.49 -19.12
C VAL A 235 3.20 1.38 -20.03
N LEU A 236 1.87 1.26 -20.02
CA LEU A 236 0.98 2.11 -20.79
C LEU A 236 1.12 3.59 -20.43
N ASP A 237 1.24 3.90 -19.14
CA ASP A 237 1.45 5.27 -18.68
C ASP A 237 2.80 5.83 -19.15
N ARG A 238 3.86 5.00 -19.13
CA ARG A 238 5.16 5.38 -19.69
C ARG A 238 5.11 5.59 -21.20
N ILE A 239 4.42 4.73 -21.94
CA ILE A 239 4.23 4.88 -23.39
C ILE A 239 3.59 6.23 -23.69
N LYS A 240 2.49 6.58 -23.02
CA LYS A 240 1.81 7.88 -23.22
C LYS A 240 2.73 9.06 -22.92
N MET A 241 3.53 8.97 -21.85
CA MET A 241 4.50 10.01 -21.50
C MET A 241 5.60 10.14 -22.56
N ASN A 242 6.14 9.02 -23.04
CA ASN A 242 7.14 9.00 -24.10
C ASN A 242 6.57 9.58 -25.41
N GLU A 243 5.36 9.19 -25.81
CA GLU A 243 4.66 9.72 -26.99
C GLU A 243 4.50 11.24 -26.91
N SER A 244 4.07 11.75 -25.75
CA SER A 244 3.89 13.19 -25.53
C SER A 244 5.23 13.93 -25.58
N ALA A 245 6.27 13.38 -24.95
CA ALA A 245 7.61 13.96 -24.95
C ALA A 245 8.20 14.02 -26.37
N LEU A 246 8.14 12.93 -27.14
CA LEU A 246 8.63 12.89 -28.52
C LEU A 246 7.84 13.80 -29.46
N THR A 247 6.51 13.88 -29.29
CA THR A 247 5.67 14.71 -30.15
C THR A 247 5.88 16.21 -29.90
N LEU A 248 6.08 16.60 -28.63
CA LEU A 248 6.16 18.00 -28.21
C LEU A 248 7.59 18.51 -28.05
N GLU A 249 8.60 17.66 -28.27
CA GLU A 249 10.02 17.96 -28.08
C GLU A 249 10.43 19.31 -28.68
N LYS A 250 10.13 19.51 -29.98
CA LYS A 250 10.47 20.75 -30.69
C LYS A 250 9.81 21.98 -30.08
N GLN A 251 8.54 21.86 -29.68
CA GLN A 251 7.80 22.96 -29.05
C GLN A 251 8.39 23.30 -27.68
N PHE A 252 8.77 22.30 -26.88
CA PHE A 252 9.37 22.51 -25.57
C PHE A 252 10.76 23.16 -25.67
N ILE A 253 11.54 22.83 -26.71
CA ILE A 253 12.80 23.53 -27.00
C ILE A 253 12.53 25.01 -27.29
N GLU A 254 11.50 25.33 -28.09
CA GLU A 254 11.11 26.71 -28.36
C GLU A 254 10.59 27.45 -27.13
N TYR A 255 9.77 26.79 -26.29
CA TYR A 255 9.26 27.38 -25.05
C TYR A 255 10.39 27.70 -24.08
N LYS A 256 11.39 26.80 -23.98
CA LYS A 256 12.59 27.00 -23.17
C LYS A 256 13.44 28.15 -23.70
N ALA A 257 13.62 28.25 -25.01
CA ALA A 257 14.36 29.36 -25.65
C ALA A 257 13.69 30.72 -25.44
N LYS A 258 12.36 30.74 -25.25
CA LYS A 258 11.56 31.93 -24.93
C LYS A 258 11.39 32.15 -23.42
N GLU A 259 12.00 31.33 -22.58
CA GLU A 259 11.93 31.39 -21.11
C GLU A 259 10.48 31.39 -20.56
N LEU A 260 9.56 30.66 -21.21
CA LEU A 260 8.20 30.54 -20.70
C LEU A 260 8.18 29.74 -19.39
N SER A 261 7.35 30.18 -18.44
CA SER A 261 7.07 29.41 -17.23
C SER A 261 6.22 28.17 -17.53
N SER A 262 6.34 27.12 -16.72
CA SER A 262 5.54 25.90 -16.85
C SER A 262 4.03 26.16 -16.83
N PHE A 263 3.59 27.17 -16.08
CA PHE A 263 2.21 27.65 -16.08
C PHE A 263 1.79 28.22 -17.44
N ALA A 264 2.59 29.10 -18.04
CA ALA A 264 2.29 29.70 -19.34
C ALA A 264 2.26 28.66 -20.45
N ILE A 265 3.16 27.67 -20.40
CA ILE A 265 3.18 26.52 -21.32
C ILE A 265 1.89 25.70 -21.17
N ALA A 266 1.47 25.40 -19.94
CA ALA A 266 0.25 24.64 -19.69
C ALA A 266 -0.99 25.36 -20.23
N GLU A 267 -1.12 26.67 -19.99
CA GLU A 267 -2.22 27.48 -20.52
C GLU A 267 -2.22 27.48 -22.06
N HIS A 268 -1.06 27.65 -22.67
CA HIS A 268 -0.92 27.64 -24.12
C HIS A 268 -1.32 26.29 -24.74
N LEU A 269 -0.86 25.17 -24.18
CA LEU A 269 -1.19 23.82 -24.65
C LEU A 269 -2.68 23.50 -24.48
N ASN A 270 -3.28 23.92 -23.36
CA ASN A 270 -4.73 23.81 -23.14
C ASN A 270 -5.52 24.62 -24.16
N LYS A 271 -5.08 25.85 -24.47
CA LYS A 271 -5.72 26.72 -25.48
C LYS A 271 -5.65 26.12 -26.89
N LEU A 272 -4.56 25.43 -27.22
CA LEU A 272 -4.40 24.71 -28.49
C LEU A 272 -5.18 23.38 -28.54
N GLY A 273 -5.80 22.94 -27.45
CA GLY A 273 -6.53 21.68 -27.38
C GLY A 273 -5.63 20.44 -27.46
N VAL A 274 -4.34 20.59 -27.14
CA VAL A 274 -3.39 19.47 -27.16
C VAL A 274 -3.69 18.54 -25.97
N PRO A 275 -3.91 17.23 -26.18
CA PRO A 275 -4.19 16.32 -25.09
C PRO A 275 -2.94 16.10 -24.21
N SER A 276 -3.13 16.09 -22.89
CA SER A 276 -2.04 15.75 -21.96
C SER A 276 -1.80 14.23 -21.90
N PRO A 277 -0.59 13.77 -21.50
CA PRO A 277 -0.30 12.34 -21.35
C PRO A 277 -1.26 11.59 -20.42
N LYS A 278 -1.83 12.29 -19.42
CA LYS A 278 -2.78 11.71 -18.45
C LYS A 278 -4.25 11.83 -18.89
N GLY A 279 -4.53 12.42 -20.06
CA GLY A 279 -5.89 12.64 -20.57
C GLY A 279 -6.68 13.73 -19.83
N LYS A 280 -6.02 14.54 -19.00
CA LYS A 280 -6.59 15.70 -18.29
C LYS A 280 -6.12 17.02 -18.93
N ALA A 281 -6.55 18.16 -18.40
CA ALA A 281 -5.95 19.44 -18.74
C ALA A 281 -4.46 19.47 -18.34
N TRP A 282 -3.65 20.22 -19.09
CA TRP A 282 -2.26 20.50 -18.74
C TRP A 282 -2.20 21.29 -17.44
N THR A 283 -1.26 20.90 -16.58
CA THR A 283 -0.85 21.61 -15.37
C THR A 283 0.65 21.87 -15.43
N ASP A 284 1.15 22.78 -14.61
CA ASP A 284 2.57 23.02 -14.39
C ASP A 284 3.34 21.71 -14.10
N GLU A 285 2.83 20.88 -13.19
CA GLU A 285 3.43 19.58 -12.85
C GLU A 285 3.53 18.65 -14.08
N ILE A 286 2.52 18.64 -14.95
CA ILE A 286 2.54 17.80 -16.16
C ILE A 286 3.57 18.35 -17.16
N VAL A 287 3.68 19.67 -17.30
CA VAL A 287 4.70 20.31 -18.15
C VAL A 287 6.10 19.95 -17.66
N ASP A 288 6.36 20.07 -16.35
CA ASP A 288 7.66 19.74 -15.77
C ASP A 288 8.00 18.26 -15.99
N ASN A 289 7.04 17.35 -15.78
CA ASN A 289 7.22 15.93 -16.03
C ASN A 289 7.53 15.61 -17.50
N VAL A 290 6.88 16.29 -18.45
CA VAL A 290 7.15 16.10 -19.89
C VAL A 290 8.52 16.67 -20.26
N SER A 291 8.87 17.85 -19.74
CA SER A 291 10.21 18.45 -19.93
C SER A 291 11.32 17.54 -19.40
N GLU A 292 11.15 17.00 -18.20
CA GLU A 292 12.10 16.03 -17.62
C GLU A 292 12.16 14.73 -18.43
N ARG A 293 11.02 14.25 -18.96
CA ARG A 293 11.02 13.08 -19.85
C ARG A 293 11.77 13.35 -21.16
N ILE A 294 11.66 14.55 -21.73
CA ILE A 294 12.44 14.93 -22.92
C ILE A 294 13.94 14.85 -22.61
N LYS A 295 14.37 15.41 -21.47
CA LYS A 295 15.78 15.33 -21.01
C LYS A 295 16.24 13.87 -20.87
N GLN A 296 15.43 13.02 -20.22
CA GLN A 296 15.73 11.59 -20.06
C GLN A 296 15.89 10.87 -21.41
N LEU A 297 15.02 11.15 -22.38
CA LEU A 297 15.11 10.56 -23.72
C LEU A 297 16.39 11.00 -24.45
N HIS A 298 16.77 12.28 -24.34
CA HIS A 298 18.03 12.77 -24.90
C HIS A 298 19.25 12.14 -24.25
N ASP A 299 19.27 12.00 -22.93
CA ASP A 299 20.34 11.33 -22.20
C ASP A 299 20.49 9.87 -22.66
N ILE A 300 19.37 9.15 -22.80
CA ILE A 300 19.34 7.76 -23.29
C ILE A 300 19.89 7.65 -24.71
N ILE A 301 19.44 8.53 -25.63
CA ILE A 301 19.89 8.52 -27.02
C ILE A 301 21.39 8.81 -27.08
N ARG A 302 21.86 9.86 -26.38
CA ARG A 302 23.27 10.24 -26.33
C ARG A 302 24.15 9.12 -25.78
N PHE A 303 23.69 8.44 -24.72
CA PHE A 303 24.41 7.29 -24.17
C PHE A 303 24.48 6.13 -25.16
N ASN A 304 23.36 5.83 -25.83
CA ASN A 304 23.31 4.76 -26.82
C ASN A 304 24.22 5.04 -28.02
N ASP A 305 24.22 6.27 -28.55
CA ASP A 305 25.11 6.69 -29.64
C ASP A 305 26.59 6.56 -29.23
N PHE A 306 26.94 6.98 -28.01
CA PHE A 306 28.28 6.79 -27.46
C PHE A 306 28.68 5.31 -27.38
N VAL A 307 27.78 4.43 -26.91
CA VAL A 307 28.05 2.98 -26.84
C VAL A 307 28.25 2.38 -28.23
N ILE A 308 27.49 2.82 -29.24
CA ILE A 308 27.64 2.39 -30.63
C ILE A 308 29.01 2.81 -31.19
N GLU A 309 29.43 4.05 -30.96
CA GLU A 309 30.76 4.54 -31.35
C GLU A 309 31.89 3.77 -30.64
N LEU A 310 31.64 3.35 -29.40
CA LEU A 310 32.60 2.63 -28.57
C LEU A 310 32.76 1.15 -28.93
N MET A 311 31.71 0.49 -29.45
CA MET A 311 31.72 -0.97 -29.70
C MET A 311 32.92 -1.46 -30.54
N PRO A 312 33.32 -0.84 -31.66
CA PRO A 312 34.45 -1.32 -32.46
C PRO A 312 35.78 -1.32 -31.69
N ILE A 313 35.94 -0.37 -30.75
CA ILE A 313 37.09 -0.32 -29.86
C ILE A 313 36.99 -1.46 -28.85
N LEU A 314 35.83 -1.67 -28.22
CA LEU A 314 35.67 -2.78 -27.26
C LEU A 314 35.87 -4.16 -27.90
N GLU A 315 35.41 -4.37 -29.13
CA GLU A 315 35.60 -5.64 -29.86
C GLU A 315 37.08 -5.94 -30.17
N LYS A 316 37.92 -4.90 -30.28
CA LYS A 316 39.37 -5.02 -30.49
C LYS A 316 40.10 -5.58 -29.26
N TYR A 317 39.51 -5.45 -28.07
CA TYR A 317 40.12 -5.88 -26.82
C TYR A 317 39.42 -7.11 -26.24
N HIS A 318 40.19 -8.18 -26.06
CA HIS A 318 39.78 -9.28 -25.17
C HIS A 318 40.02 -8.88 -23.71
N ILE A 319 39.24 -9.46 -22.79
CA ILE A 319 38.95 -9.01 -21.42
C ILE A 319 40.20 -8.66 -20.54
N ASP A 320 41.42 -9.05 -20.92
CA ASP A 320 42.59 -9.01 -20.02
C ASP A 320 43.71 -8.01 -20.39
N GLU A 321 43.62 -7.23 -21.48
CA GLU A 321 44.74 -6.37 -21.94
C GLU A 321 44.51 -4.85 -21.93
N LEU A 322 43.34 -4.37 -21.51
CA LEU A 322 42.99 -2.96 -21.59
C LEU A 322 43.37 -2.18 -20.32
N THR A 323 44.40 -1.34 -20.38
CA THR A 323 44.67 -0.33 -19.33
C THR A 323 43.86 0.95 -19.58
N GLU A 324 43.51 1.66 -18.50
CA GLU A 324 42.71 2.91 -18.59
C GLU A 324 43.36 3.95 -19.51
N ASP A 325 44.70 4.10 -19.44
CA ASP A 325 45.45 5.06 -20.25
C ASP A 325 45.46 4.67 -21.75
N ALA A 326 45.59 3.38 -22.06
CA ALA A 326 45.54 2.89 -23.44
C ALA A 326 44.15 3.10 -24.05
N PHE A 327 43.11 2.83 -23.26
CA PHE A 327 41.72 3.05 -23.67
C PHE A 327 41.40 4.54 -23.89
N ALA A 328 41.83 5.41 -22.97
CA ALA A 328 41.63 6.85 -23.10
C ALA A 328 42.33 7.43 -24.35
N LEU A 329 43.54 6.94 -24.66
CA LEU A 329 44.26 7.32 -25.87
C LEU A 329 43.54 6.86 -27.14
N GLU A 330 43.00 5.63 -27.17
CA GLU A 330 42.26 5.13 -28.32
C GLU A 330 40.95 5.89 -28.55
N LEU A 331 40.22 6.25 -27.47
CA LEU A 331 39.04 7.12 -27.58
C LEU A 331 39.40 8.48 -28.18
N GLN A 332 40.51 9.08 -27.74
CA GLN A 332 40.98 10.35 -28.26
C GLN A 332 41.40 10.25 -29.73
N GLN A 333 42.06 9.16 -30.14
CA GLN A 333 42.45 8.91 -31.53
C GLN A 333 41.25 8.67 -32.44
N ALA A 334 40.22 7.99 -31.93
CA ALA A 334 38.96 7.77 -32.63
C ALA A 334 38.05 9.02 -32.67
N GLY A 335 38.41 10.09 -31.96
CA GLY A 335 37.61 11.31 -31.86
C GLY A 335 36.35 11.15 -31.02
N ILE A 336 36.26 10.10 -30.20
CA ILE A 336 35.09 9.80 -29.37
C ILE A 336 35.18 10.63 -28.08
N VAL A 337 34.14 11.41 -27.82
CA VAL A 337 34.06 12.28 -26.63
C VAL A 337 33.22 11.61 -25.56
N VAL A 338 33.82 11.37 -24.39
CA VAL A 338 33.08 10.84 -23.23
C VAL A 338 31.99 11.83 -22.80
N PRO A 339 30.72 11.42 -22.74
CA PRO A 339 29.64 12.28 -22.25
C PRO A 339 29.93 12.71 -20.81
N GLN A 340 30.11 14.01 -20.58
CA GLN A 340 30.18 14.56 -19.22
C GLN A 340 28.79 14.51 -18.56
N GLU A 341 28.73 14.21 -17.26
CA GLU A 341 27.49 14.28 -16.48
C GLU A 341 26.84 15.65 -16.70
N ALA A 342 25.61 15.67 -17.18
CA ALA A 342 24.81 16.88 -17.22
C ALA A 342 24.50 17.29 -15.77
N ALA A 343 25.05 18.41 -15.33
CA ALA A 343 24.82 18.99 -14.01
C ALA A 343 23.32 19.25 -13.73
#